data_AF-A0A1Y2NT32-F1
#
_entry.id   AF-A0A1Y2NT32-F1
#
_cell.length_a   1.000
_cell.length_b   1.000
_cell.length_c   1.000
_cell.angle_alpha   90.00
_cell.angle_beta   90.00
_cell.angle_gamma   90.00
#
_symmetry.space_group_name_H-M   'P 1'
#
loop_
_entity.id
_entity.type
_entity.pdbx_description
1 polymer ?
#
loop_
_entity_poly.entity_id
_entity_poly.type
_entity_poly.pdbx_seq_one_letter_code
_entity_poly.pdbx_strand_id
1 'polypeptide(L)'
;MPGDKYELYGRPVPPHDPNADIMSVQESAFVLKCSVSHLRRWLAQNPKLRAYSGRRLVTNRKVRETYFRMNQSAKKQLQTAA
;
A
#
# COMPACT_ATOMS: atom_id res chain seq x y z
N MET A 1 -7.69 -14.86 23.32
CA MET A 1 -6.66 -15.04 22.27
C MET A 1 -7.08 -14.23 21.05
N PRO A 2 -6.24 -13.36 20.49
CA PRO A 2 -6.55 -12.74 19.20
C PRO A 2 -6.51 -13.87 18.16
N GLY A 3 -7.69 -14.36 17.77
CA GLY A 3 -7.79 -15.57 16.93
C GLY A 3 -7.22 -15.37 15.52
N ASP A 4 -7.01 -16.48 14.81
CA ASP A 4 -6.42 -16.62 13.46
C ASP A 4 -6.89 -15.59 12.42
N LYS A 5 -8.11 -15.05 12.60
CA LYS A 5 -8.62 -13.92 11.81
C LYS A 5 -7.65 -12.72 11.82
N TYR A 6 -7.01 -12.41 12.94
CA TYR A 6 -6.03 -11.32 13.08
C TYR A 6 -4.66 -11.63 12.46
N GLU A 7 -4.29 -12.91 12.33
CA GLU A 7 -3.06 -13.31 11.66
C GLU A 7 -3.14 -13.16 10.12
N LEU A 8 -4.35 -13.23 9.58
CA LEU A 8 -4.68 -12.92 8.19
C LEU A 8 -4.79 -11.41 7.94
N TYR A 9 -5.20 -10.62 8.94
CA TYR A 9 -5.26 -9.17 8.86
C TYR A 9 -3.86 -8.54 8.82
N GLY A 10 -3.30 -8.40 7.62
CA GLY A 10 -2.03 -7.73 7.40
C GLY A 10 -1.14 -8.38 6.35
N ARG A 11 -1.49 -9.61 5.93
CA ARG A 11 -0.80 -10.29 4.83
C ARG A 11 -1.22 -9.68 3.50
N PRO A 12 -0.27 -9.19 2.68
CA PRO A 12 -0.55 -8.76 1.32
C PRO A 12 -1.07 -9.94 0.50
N VAL A 13 -2.11 -9.70 -0.30
CA VAL A 13 -2.73 -10.73 -1.15
C VAL A 13 -2.28 -10.46 -2.58
N PRO A 14 -1.90 -11.48 -3.37
CA PRO A 14 -1.57 -11.26 -4.78
C PRO A 14 -2.78 -10.70 -5.53
N PRO A 15 -2.60 -9.66 -6.37
CA PRO A 15 -3.67 -9.15 -7.23
C PRO A 15 -4.14 -10.21 -8.22
N HIS A 16 -5.43 -10.18 -8.54
CA HIS A 16 -6.00 -11.01 -9.61
C HIS A 16 -5.43 -10.63 -10.98
N ASP A 17 -5.19 -9.32 -11.21
CA ASP A 17 -4.49 -8.81 -12.38
C ASP A 17 -3.38 -7.82 -11.93
N PRO A 18 -2.10 -8.10 -12.19
CA PRO A 18 -0.98 -7.20 -11.84
C PRO A 18 -1.07 -5.81 -12.47
N ASN A 19 -1.80 -5.65 -13.57
CA ASN A 19 -1.92 -4.41 -14.33
C ASN A 19 -3.26 -3.68 -14.11
N ALA A 20 -4.10 -4.18 -13.20
CA ALA A 20 -5.36 -3.53 -12.86
C ALA A 20 -5.13 -2.06 -12.49
N ASP A 21 -5.92 -1.15 -13.06
CA ASP A 21 -5.79 0.27 -12.77
C ASP A 21 -6.15 0.58 -11.30
N ILE A 22 -7.18 -0.11 -10.79
CA ILE A 22 -7.69 -0.02 -9.43
C ILE A 22 -7.41 -1.34 -8.70
N MET A 23 -6.74 -1.25 -7.54
CA MET A 23 -6.44 -2.40 -6.67
C MET A 23 -6.86 -2.12 -5.24
N SER A 24 -7.16 -3.18 -4.49
CA SER A 24 -7.33 -3.08 -3.04
C SER A 24 -6.00 -2.78 -2.34
N VAL A 25 -6.07 -2.34 -1.09
CA VAL A 25 -4.88 -2.04 -0.28
C VAL A 25 -3.99 -3.28 -0.10
N GLN A 26 -4.57 -4.47 -0.01
CA GLN A 26 -3.81 -5.72 0.19
C GLN A 26 -3.04 -6.10 -1.07
N GLU A 27 -3.68 -5.95 -2.24
CA GLU A 27 -3.09 -6.18 -3.56
C GLU A 27 -1.99 -5.17 -3.86
N SER A 28 -2.24 -3.89 -3.57
CA SER A 28 -1.23 -2.84 -3.73
C SER A 28 -0.05 -3.03 -2.80
N ALA A 29 -0.27 -3.47 -1.55
CA ALA A 29 0.81 -3.80 -0.64
C ALA A 29 1.66 -4.98 -1.16
N PHE A 30 1.04 -5.95 -1.86
CA PHE A 30 1.74 -7.08 -2.46
C PHE A 30 2.61 -6.64 -3.63
N VAL A 31 2.08 -5.79 -4.51
CA VAL A 31 2.80 -5.23 -5.67
C VAL A 31 3.96 -4.34 -5.20
N LEU A 32 3.71 -3.49 -4.21
CA LEU A 32 4.70 -2.54 -3.67
C LEU A 32 5.70 -3.21 -2.70
N LYS A 33 5.53 -4.50 -2.39
CA LYS A 33 6.34 -5.26 -1.43
C LYS A 33 6.45 -4.53 -0.07
N CYS A 34 5.34 -3.97 0.41
CA CYS A 34 5.27 -3.25 1.68
C CYS A 34 4.21 -3.84 2.61
N SER A 35 4.24 -3.48 3.89
CA SER A 35 3.22 -3.93 4.84
C SER A 35 1.91 -3.16 4.66
N VAL A 36 0.78 -3.87 4.78
CA VAL A 36 -0.57 -3.29 4.67
C VAL A 36 -0.75 -2.15 5.69
N SER A 37 -0.23 -2.32 6.90
CA SER A 37 -0.31 -1.31 7.98
C SER A 37 0.49 -0.05 7.66
N HIS A 38 1.63 -0.16 6.97
CA HIS A 38 2.37 1.01 6.53
C HIS A 38 1.60 1.76 5.43
N LEU A 39 1.09 1.04 4.43
CA LEU A 39 0.32 1.65 3.34
C LEU A 39 -0.95 2.35 3.87
N ARG A 40 -1.66 1.75 4.84
CA ARG A 40 -2.81 2.38 5.51
C ARG A 40 -2.46 3.66 6.25
N ARG A 41 -1.34 3.66 7.00
CA ARG A 41 -0.86 4.87 7.71
C ARG A 41 -0.51 5.98 6.73
N TRP A 42 0.18 5.65 5.64
CA TRP A 42 0.52 6.63 4.61
C TRP A 42 -0.73 7.21 3.92
N LEU A 43 -1.72 6.37 3.59
CA LEU A 43 -2.99 6.84 3.03
C LEU A 43 -3.82 7.67 4.01
N ALA A 44 -3.70 7.41 5.32
CA ALA A 44 -4.33 8.24 6.35
C ALA A 44 -3.71 9.64 6.43
N GLN A 45 -2.39 9.75 6.24
CA GLN A 45 -1.67 11.03 6.18
C GLN A 45 -1.88 11.79 4.86
N ASN A 46 -2.30 11.09 3.80
CA ASN A 46 -2.49 11.64 2.45
C ASN A 46 -3.95 11.47 1.99
N PRO A 47 -4.93 12.16 2.61
CA PRO A 47 -6.35 11.95 2.33
C PRO A 47 -6.75 12.22 0.88
N LYS A 48 -6.01 13.09 0.17
CA LYS A 48 -6.24 13.39 -1.27
C LYS A 48 -5.96 12.19 -2.19
N LEU A 49 -5.20 11.20 -1.73
CA LEU A 49 -4.85 9.99 -2.47
C LEU A 49 -5.70 8.78 -2.05
N ARG A 50 -6.64 8.99 -1.13
CA ARG A 50 -7.49 7.96 -0.54
C ARG A 50 -8.75 7.81 -1.38
N ALA A 51 -8.84 6.74 -2.17
CA ALA A 51 -10.02 6.41 -2.95
C ALA A 51 -10.79 5.26 -2.30
N TYR A 52 -12.12 5.26 -2.46
CA TYR A 52 -12.99 4.20 -1.95
C TYR A 52 -13.85 3.64 -3.07
N SER A 53 -14.01 2.32 -3.05
CA SER A 53 -15.06 1.63 -3.80
C SER A 53 -16.04 1.07 -2.77
N GLY A 54 -17.15 1.79 -2.57
CA GLY A 54 -18.10 1.54 -1.49
C GLY A 54 -17.42 1.63 -0.11
N ARG A 55 -17.41 0.51 0.63
CA ARG A 55 -16.78 0.41 1.97
C ARG A 55 -15.29 0.06 1.93
N ARG A 56 -14.73 -0.26 0.76
CA ARG A 56 -13.36 -0.75 0.62
C ARG A 56 -12.43 0.37 0.17
N LEU A 57 -11.28 0.46 0.83
CA LEU A 57 -10.21 1.36 0.39
C LEU A 57 -9.54 0.78 -0.86
N VAL A 58 -9.44 1.60 -1.89
CA VAL A 58 -8.83 1.24 -3.18
C VAL A 58 -7.73 2.23 -3.53
N THR A 59 -6.83 1.80 -4.38
CA THR A 59 -5.66 2.55 -4.80
C THR A 59 -5.48 2.43 -6.30
N ASN A 60 -5.25 3.57 -6.95
CA ASN A 60 -5.05 3.61 -8.38
C ASN A 60 -3.55 3.55 -8.71
N ARG A 61 -3.20 3.35 -9.99
CA ARG A 61 -1.82 3.36 -10.47
C ARG A 61 -1.03 4.61 -10.03
N LYS A 62 -1.62 5.80 -10.15
CA LYS A 62 -0.99 7.08 -9.76
C LYS A 62 -0.59 7.13 -8.28
N VAL A 63 -1.40 6.52 -7.41
CA VAL A 63 -1.15 6.44 -5.96
C VAL A 63 0.03 5.51 -5.67
N ARG A 64 0.10 4.38 -6.38
CA ARG A 64 1.23 3.43 -6.28
C ARG A 64 2.54 4.06 -6.76
N GLU A 65 2.51 4.81 -7.86
CA GLU A 65 3.69 5.52 -8.38
C GLU A 65 4.18 6.62 -7.42
N THR A 66 3.27 7.41 -6.84
CA THR A 66 3.64 8.43 -5.84
C THR A 66 4.26 7.81 -4.59
N TYR A 67 3.69 6.71 -4.10
CA TYR A 67 4.26 5.96 -2.99
C TYR A 67 5.67 5.42 -3.31
N PHE A 68 5.85 4.84 -4.50
CA PHE A 68 7.15 4.30 -4.93
C PHE A 68 8.22 5.39 -5.03
N ARG A 69 7.89 6.55 -5.63
CA ARG A 69 8.80 7.70 -5.73
C ARG A 69 9.24 8.20 -4.35
N MET A 70 8.30 8.35 -3.41
CA MET A 70 8.60 8.75 -2.02
C MET A 70 9.58 7.78 -1.35
N ASN A 71 9.36 6.47 -1.52
CA ASN A 71 10.25 5.46 -0.94
C ASN A 71 11.63 5.42 -1.60
N GLN A 72 11.73 5.65 -2.91
CA GLN A 72 13.03 5.77 -3.56
C GLN A 72 13.81 6.99 -3.05
N SER A 73 13.16 8.15 -2.89
CA SER A 73 13.83 9.34 -2.34
C SER A 73 14.33 9.11 -0.92
N ALA A 74 13.54 8.42 -0.08
CA ALA A 74 13.95 8.08 1.27
C ALA A 74 15.16 7.13 1.29
N LYS A 75 15.19 6.10 0.44
CA LYS A 75 16.34 5.20 0.30
C LYS A 75 17.60 5.93 -0.17
N LYS A 76 17.47 6.85 -1.12
CA LYS A 76 18.59 7.63 -1.64
C LYS A 76 19.20 8.53 -0.56
N GLN A 77 18.36 9.17 0.27
CA GLN A 77 18.81 9.98 1.40
C GLN A 77 19.56 9.16 2.45
N LEU A 78 19.06 7.96 2.79
CA LEU A 78 19.74 7.04 3.71
C LEU A 78 21.12 6.59 3.20
N GLN A 79 21.27 6.34 1.91
CA GLN A 79 22.57 5.96 1.32
C GLN A 79 23.58 7.10 1.27
N THR A 80 23.11 8.36 1.20
CA THR A 80 24.00 9.53 1.18
C THR A 80 24.40 9.96 2.61
N ALA A 81 23.63 9.54 3.62
CA ALA A 81 23.88 9.84 5.02
C ALA A 81 24.71 8.77 5.76
N ALA A 82 25.08 7.68 5.08
CA ALA A 82 25.95 6.61 5.57
C ALA A 82 27.34 6.72 4.95
#